data_AF-A0A1S1FFE2-F1
#
_entry.id   AF-A0A1S1FFE2-F1
#
_cell.length_a   1.000
_cell.length_b   1.000
_cell.length_c   1.000
_cell.angle_alpha   90.00
_cell.angle_beta   90.00
_cell.angle_gamma   90.00
#
_symmetry.space_group_name_H-M   'P 1'
#
loop_
_entity.id
_entity.type
_entity.pdbx_description
1 polymer ?
#
loop_
_entity_poly.entity_id
_entity_poly.type
_entity_poly.pdbx_seq_one_letter_code
_entity_poly.pdbx_strand_id
1 'polypeptide(L)'
;MRLKILRRNSPIRIYEYCYIVFSPSNKIDVAEIYDNSIQIDNFEDFSYWFEQQIYYLTRDQFRKIDGVWLRMMIDCYKKRDELLF
;
A
#
# COMPACT_ATOMS: atom_id res chain seq x y z
N MET A 1 5.52 7.41 11.02
CA MET A 1 6.49 6.70 10.17
C MET A 1 6.09 6.89 8.72
N ARG A 2 7.04 7.11 7.79
CA ARG A 2 6.74 7.18 6.35
C ARG A 2 6.79 5.78 5.76
N LEU A 3 5.72 5.38 5.07
CA LEU A 3 5.67 4.11 4.35
C LEU A 3 5.92 4.35 2.86
N LYS A 4 6.48 3.34 2.20
CA LYS A 4 6.61 3.29 0.74
C LYS A 4 5.85 2.10 0.20
N ILE A 5 5.37 2.22 -1.03
CA ILE A 5 4.73 1.13 -1.76
C ILE A 5 5.36 0.96 -3.14
N LEU A 6 5.59 -0.28 -3.54
CA LEU A 6 6.05 -0.65 -4.88
C LEU A 6 5.09 -1.67 -5.49
N ARG A 7 4.91 -1.61 -6.81
CA ARG A 7 4.21 -2.63 -7.58
C ARG A 7 5.21 -3.39 -8.43
N ARG A 8 5.17 -4.71 -8.37
CA ARG A 8 5.93 -5.60 -9.26
C ARG A 8 5.01 -6.65 -9.87
N ASN A 9 5.44 -7.25 -10.97
CA ASN A 9 4.82 -8.47 -11.47
C ASN A 9 4.90 -9.55 -10.38
N SER A 10 3.80 -10.24 -10.16
CA SER A 10 3.77 -11.29 -9.14
C SER A 10 4.67 -12.47 -9.55
N PRO A 11 5.54 -12.98 -8.66
CA PRO A 11 6.23 -14.25 -8.87
C PRO A 11 5.27 -15.45 -8.80
N ILE A 12 4.07 -15.28 -8.25
CA ILE A 12 3.04 -16.32 -8.11
C ILE A 12 2.03 -16.18 -9.24
N ARG A 13 1.91 -17.20 -10.09
CA ARG A 13 1.10 -17.19 -11.34
C ARG A 13 -0.38 -16.84 -11.17
N ILE A 14 -0.96 -17.07 -9.99
CA ILE A 14 -2.39 -16.81 -9.74
C ILE A 14 -2.68 -15.33 -9.45
N TYR A 15 -1.63 -14.51 -9.26
CA TYR A 15 -1.77 -13.09 -9.01
C TYR A 15 -1.14 -12.29 -10.15
N GLU A 16 -1.77 -11.19 -10.57
CA GLU A 16 -1.22 -10.32 -11.61
C GLU A 16 -0.06 -9.48 -11.07
N TYR A 17 -0.29 -8.82 -9.94
CA TYR A 17 0.68 -7.96 -9.28
C TYR A 17 0.96 -8.39 -7.84
N CYS A 18 2.14 -8.01 -7.36
CA CYS A 18 2.51 -8.05 -5.96
C CYS A 18 2.82 -6.61 -5.51
N TYR A 19 2.18 -6.17 -4.45
CA TYR A 19 2.41 -4.87 -3.84
C TYR A 19 3.31 -5.02 -2.62
N ILE A 20 4.39 -4.26 -2.56
CA ILE A 20 5.36 -4.31 -1.48
C ILE A 20 5.25 -3.03 -0.68
N VAL A 21 4.82 -3.13 0.57
CA VAL A 21 4.80 -2.00 1.52
C VAL A 21 5.98 -2.15 2.48
N PHE A 22 6.74 -1.08 2.69
CA PHE A 22 7.89 -1.12 3.60
C PHE A 22 8.17 0.23 4.25
N SER A 23 8.87 0.18 5.38
CA SER A 23 9.40 1.38 6.06
C SER A 23 10.84 1.63 5.65
N PRO A 24 11.20 2.78 5.04
CA PRO A 24 12.58 3.10 4.69
C PRO A 24 13.50 3.19 5.92
N SER A 25 12.93 3.58 7.06
CA SER A 25 13.65 3.75 8.32
C SER A 25 14.05 2.40 8.94
N ASN A 26 13.26 1.36 8.69
CA ASN A 26 13.49 0.01 9.19
C ASN A 26 13.41 -0.98 8.01
N LYS A 27 14.54 -1.20 7.33
CA LYS A 27 14.69 -2.10 6.17
C LYS A 27 14.24 -3.56 6.40
N ILE A 28 13.88 -3.93 7.62
CA ILE A 28 13.48 -5.29 8.03
C ILE A 28 11.97 -5.49 7.90
N ASP A 29 11.17 -4.43 8.05
CA ASP A 29 9.72 -4.57 8.07
C ASP A 29 9.17 -4.31 6.65
N VAL A 30 8.92 -5.42 5.95
CA VAL A 30 8.36 -5.48 4.59
C VAL A 30 7.11 -6.36 4.59
N ALA A 31 6.03 -5.88 3.98
CA ALA A 31 4.80 -6.62 3.76
C ALA A 31 4.60 -6.80 2.25
N GLU A 32 4.48 -8.05 1.81
CA GLU A 32 4.14 -8.39 0.43
C GLU A 32 2.66 -8.77 0.35
N ILE A 33 1.93 -8.10 -0.53
CA ILE A 33 0.49 -8.22 -0.67
C ILE A 33 0.18 -8.80 -2.05
N TYR A 34 -0.55 -9.91 -2.04
CA TYR A 34 -1.00 -10.64 -3.22
C TYR A 34 -2.54 -10.66 -3.21
N ASP A 35 -3.16 -9.77 -3.98
CA ASP A 35 -4.61 -9.63 -4.01
C ASP A 35 -5.08 -9.19 -5.40
N ASN A 36 -5.83 -10.06 -6.08
CA ASN A 36 -6.35 -9.82 -7.43
C ASN A 36 -7.48 -8.80 -7.48
N SER A 37 -8.10 -8.49 -6.34
CA SER A 37 -9.13 -7.45 -6.28
C SER A 37 -8.53 -6.03 -6.23
N ILE A 38 -7.21 -5.92 -6.08
CA ILE A 38 -6.50 -4.65 -6.05
C ILE A 38 -6.00 -4.31 -7.45
N GLN A 39 -6.65 -3.32 -8.06
CA GLN A 39 -6.18 -2.68 -9.28
C GLN A 39 -6.05 -1.18 -9.05
N ILE A 40 -4.85 -0.65 -9.32
CA ILE A 40 -4.53 0.77 -9.17
C ILE A 40 -4.11 1.28 -10.55
N ASP A 41 -5.04 1.95 -11.24
CA ASP A 41 -4.86 2.37 -12.64
C ASP A 41 -3.71 3.38 -12.79
N ASN A 42 -3.72 4.45 -11.99
CA ASN A 42 -2.60 5.39 -11.88
C ASN A 42 -1.75 5.09 -10.63
N PHE A 43 -0.92 4.05 -10.73
CA PHE A 43 -0.07 3.64 -9.61
C PHE A 43 0.95 4.71 -9.21
N GLU A 44 1.47 5.49 -10.16
CA GLU A 44 2.45 6.54 -9.86
C GLU A 44 1.85 7.63 -8.97
N ASP A 45 0.68 8.18 -9.34
CA ASP A 45 -0.03 9.17 -8.53
C ASP A 45 -0.44 8.61 -7.16
N PHE A 46 -1.00 7.39 -7.14
CA PHE A 46 -1.34 6.71 -5.88
C PHE A 46 -0.13 6.55 -4.97
N SER A 47 1.01 6.08 -5.52
CA SER A 47 2.22 5.85 -4.73
C SER A 47 2.74 7.17 -4.15
N TYR A 48 2.70 8.25 -4.93
CA TYR A 48 3.12 9.57 -4.47
C TYR A 48 2.23 10.07 -3.33
N TRP A 49 0.90 10.01 -3.49
CA TRP A 49 -0.07 10.36 -2.45
C TRP A 49 0.10 9.50 -1.19
N PHE A 50 0.30 8.19 -1.37
CA PHE A 50 0.46 7.22 -0.28
C PHE A 50 1.69 7.54 0.57
N GLU A 51 2.81 7.90 -0.06
CA GLU A 51 4.05 8.26 0.63
C GLU A 51 3.93 9.57 1.44
N GLN A 52 2.98 10.45 1.10
CA GLN A 52 2.71 11.66 1.90
C GLN A 52 1.94 11.36 3.20
N GLN A 53 1.30 10.19 3.31
CA GLN A 53 0.50 9.84 4.48
C GLN A 53 1.41 9.52 5.68
N ILE A 54 1.07 10.09 6.84
CA ILE A 54 1.76 9.80 8.11
C ILE A 54 1.02 8.67 8.82
N TYR A 55 1.70 7.53 8.98
CA TYR A 55 1.15 6.38 9.70
C TYR A 55 1.77 6.26 11.10
N TYR A 56 0.91 6.01 12.08
CA TYR A 56 1.29 5.64 13.44
C TYR A 56 1.03 4.15 13.65
N LEU A 57 1.98 3.32 13.19
CA LEU A 57 1.92 1.87 13.35
C LEU A 57 3.06 1.40 14.25
N THR A 58 2.72 0.56 15.22
CA THR A 58 3.70 -0.29 15.90
C THR A 58 4.22 -1.37 14.95
N ARG A 59 5.35 -2.00 15.30
CA ARG A 59 5.92 -3.08 14.49
C ARG A 59 4.95 -4.26 14.30
N ASP A 60 4.19 -4.61 15.34
CA ASP A 60 3.20 -5.69 15.27
C ASP A 60 1.98 -5.33 14.41
N GLN A 61 1.60 -4.04 14.36
CA GLN A 61 0.57 -3.58 13.43
C GLN A 61 1.08 -3.56 11.99
N PHE A 62 2.35 -3.21 11.77
CA PHE A 62 2.95 -3.25 10.43
C PHE A 62 2.90 -4.67 9.84
N ARG A 63 3.19 -5.70 10.64
CA ARG A 63 3.12 -7.11 10.23
C ARG A 63 1.71 -7.59 9.84
N LYS A 64 0.68 -6.81 10.17
CA LYS A 64 -0.72 -7.08 9.83
C LYS A 64 -1.19 -6.32 8.58
N ILE A 65 -0.31 -5.56 7.92
CA ILE A 65 -0.63 -4.93 6.64
C ILE A 65 -0.87 -6.05 5.61
N ASP A 66 -2.05 -6.04 5.02
CA ASP A 66 -2.52 -7.04 4.07
C ASP A 66 -3.36 -6.39 2.95
N GLY A 67 -4.00 -7.22 2.12
CA GLY A 67 -4.86 -6.74 1.03
C GLY A 67 -6.12 -6.01 1.49
N VAL A 68 -6.68 -6.33 2.66
CA VAL A 68 -7.82 -5.58 3.23
C VAL A 68 -7.39 -4.16 3.57
N TRP A 69 -6.25 -4.04 4.24
CA TRP A 69 -5.69 -2.74 4.59
C TRP A 69 -5.39 -1.89 3.35
N LEU A 70 -4.76 -2.49 2.33
CA LEU A 70 -4.43 -1.74 1.11
C LEU A 70 -5.67 -1.31 0.33
N ARG A 71 -6.74 -2.13 0.29
CA ARG A 71 -8.03 -1.73 -0.30
C ARG A 71 -8.65 -0.53 0.40
N MET A 72 -8.65 -0.53 1.73
CA MET A 72 -9.11 0.62 2.51
C MET A 72 -8.32 1.90 2.15
N MET A 73 -7.00 1.79 1.98
CA MET A 73 -6.17 2.93 1.58
C MET A 73 -6.49 3.43 0.17
N ILE A 74 -6.79 2.53 -0.77
CA ILE A 74 -7.22 2.88 -2.14
C ILE A 74 -8.57 3.58 -2.11
N ASP A 75 -9.50 3.14 -1.27
CA ASP A 75 -10.80 3.79 -1.11
C ASP A 75 -10.63 5.21 -0.55
N CYS A 76 -9.74 5.41 0.43
CA CYS A 76 -9.37 6.74 0.92
C CYS A 76 -8.79 7.62 -0.19
N TYR A 77 -7.89 7.07 -1.02
CA TYR A 77 -7.31 7.79 -2.15
C TYR A 77 -8.36 8.20 -3.20
N LYS A 78 -9.33 7.34 -3.49
CA LYS A 78 -10.41 7.61 -4.45
C LYS A 78 -11.34 8.71 -3.96
N LYS A 79 -11.58 8.79 -2.65
CA LYS A 79 -12.44 9.78 -2.00
C LYS A 79 -11.70 11.05 -1.55
N ARG A 80 -10.40 11.17 -1.86
CA ARG A 80 -9.57 12.28 -1.38
C ARG A 80 -10.09 13.65 -1.81
N ASP A 81 -10.68 13.72 -3.02
CA ASP A 81 -11.20 14.96 -3.60
C ASP A 81 -12.64 15.25 -3.15
N GLU A 82 -13.32 14.26 -2.55
CA GLU A 82 -14.67 14.40 -1.96
C GLU A 82 -14.61 14.97 -0.54
N LEU A 83 -13.47 14.84 0.13
CA LEU A 83 -13.18 15.48 1.41
C LEU A 83 -12.72 16.92 1.18
N LEU A 84 -13.58 17.73 0.58
CA LEU A 84 -13.45 19.18 0.63
C LEU A 84 -13.69 19.62 2.09
N PHE A 85 -12.71 20.34 2.62
CA PHE A 85 -12.66 20.90 3.98
C PHE A 85 -13.94 21.65 4.38
#